data_AF-A0A3P9PT22-F1
#
_entry.id   AF-A0A3P9PT22-F1
#
_cell.length_a   1.000
_cell.length_b   1.000
_cell.length_c   1.000
_cell.angle_alpha   90.00
_cell.angle_beta   90.00
_cell.angle_gamma   90.00
#
_symmetry.space_group_name_H-M   'P 1'
#
loop_
_entity.id
_entity.type
_entity.pdbx_description
1 polymer ?
#
loop_
_entity_poly.entity_id
_entity_poly.type
_entity_poly.pdbx_seq_one_letter_code
_entity_poly.pdbx_strand_id
1 'polypeptide(L)' 'MLRRKPTRLELKIDDTEEFESVKKELEVRSTPDLAELINERIGYKPHPKPATLPTLFGSLQF' A
#
# COMPACT_ATOMS: atom_id res chain seq x y z
N MET A 1 34.81 -31.00 26.59
CA MET A 1 33.78 -30.03 27.06
C MET A 1 32.51 -30.25 26.25
N LEU A 2 31.34 -30.35 26.89
CA LEU A 2 30.08 -30.63 26.19
C LEU A 2 29.33 -29.33 25.87
N ARG A 3 28.91 -29.15 24.61
CA ARG A 3 28.13 -27.99 24.15
C ARG A 3 26.63 -28.31 24.13
N ARG A 4 25.82 -27.37 24.62
CA ARG A 4 24.36 -27.42 24.56
C ARG A 4 23.84 -27.09 23.16
N LYS A 5 22.58 -27.43 22.90
CA LYS A 5 21.90 -27.12 21.65
C LYS A 5 21.52 -25.62 21.63
N PRO A 6 21.54 -24.97 20.45
CA PRO A 6 21.13 -23.57 20.32
C PRO A 6 19.63 -23.40 20.60
N THR A 7 19.26 -22.22 21.10
CA THR A 7 17.86 -21.89 21.41
C THR A 7 17.08 -21.59 20.14
N ARG A 8 15.89 -22.16 20.03
CA ARG A 8 14.90 -21.82 19.01
C ARG A 8 13.98 -20.74 19.55
N LEU A 9 13.78 -19.67 18.79
CA LEU A 9 12.84 -18.60 19.14
C LEU A 9 11.42 -19.00 18.70
N GLU A 10 10.44 -18.71 19.55
CA GLU A 10 9.02 -18.98 19.29
C GLU A 10 8.24 -17.66 19.37
N LEU A 11 7.40 -17.42 18.37
CA LEU A 11 6.57 -16.20 18.29
C LEU A 11 5.48 -16.22 19.36
N LYS A 12 5.21 -15.06 19.94
CA LYS A 12 4.24 -14.84 21.01
C LYS A 12 3.05 -14.02 20.48
N ILE A 13 1.97 -14.04 21.26
CA ILE A 13 0.78 -13.24 20.95
C ILE A 13 1.13 -11.75 21.06
N ASP A 14 1.98 -11.38 22.00
CA ASP A 14 2.46 -10.01 22.23
C ASP A 14 3.16 -9.41 20.99
N ASP A 15 3.79 -10.24 20.14
CA ASP A 15 4.44 -9.78 18.90
C ASP A 15 3.43 -9.17 17.90
N THR A 16 2.13 -9.50 18.05
CA THR A 16 1.07 -8.93 17.19
C THR A 16 0.71 -7.50 17.59
N GLU A 17 0.86 -7.12 18.86
CA GLU A 17 0.61 -5.77 19.34
C GLU A 17 1.67 -4.78 18.82
N GLU A 18 2.93 -5.22 18.77
CA GLU A 18 4.02 -4.45 18.16
C GLU A 18 3.73 -4.15 16.68
N PHE A 19 3.25 -5.15 15.93
CA PHE A 19 2.89 -4.99 14.53
C PHE A 19 1.78 -3.96 14.29
N GLU A 20 0.71 -4.01 15.08
CA GLU A 20 -0.40 -3.06 14.96
C GLU A 20 0.02 -1.62 15.29
N SER A 21 0.95 -1.44 16.23
CA SER A 21 1.47 -0.10 16.56
C SER A 21 2.25 0.52 15.38
N VAL A 22 3.10 -0.25 14.71
CA VAL A 22 3.89 0.20 13.56
C VAL A 22 2.99 0.43 12.35
N LYS A 23 2.01 -0.45 12.12
CA LYS A 23 1.02 -0.29 11.06
C LYS A 23 0.22 1.00 11.25
N LYS A 24 -0.24 1.27 12.48
CA LYS A 24 -0.95 2.50 12.81
C LYS A 24 -0.09 3.74 12.60
N GLU A 25 1.19 3.71 12.99
CA GLU A 25 2.11 4.81 12.74
C GLU A 25 2.34 5.04 11.24
N LEU A 26 2.47 3.96 10.46
CA LEU A 26 2.62 4.02 9.01
C LEU A 26 1.36 4.55 8.34
N GLU A 27 0.17 4.12 8.75
CA GLU A 27 -1.13 4.59 8.24
C GLU A 27 -1.32 6.09 8.52
N VAL A 28 -0.90 6.56 9.71
CA VAL A 28 -0.91 7.99 10.08
C VAL A 28 0.09 8.79 9.24
N ARG A 29 1.16 8.17 8.72
CA ARG A 29 2.11 8.84 7.80
C ARG A 29 1.67 8.73 6.34
N SER A 30 1.03 7.63 5.94
CA SER A 30 0.40 7.44 4.64
C SER A 30 -1.03 7.98 4.70
N THR A 31 -1.19 9.26 5.02
CA THR A 31 -2.52 9.83 5.02
C THR A 31 -3.06 9.85 3.58
N PRO A 32 -4.32 9.42 3.34
CA PRO A 32 -5.02 9.76 2.10
C PRO A 32 -5.08 11.29 1.90
N ASP A 33 -5.01 12.03 3.00
CA ASP A 33 -4.85 13.49 3.07
C ASP A 33 -3.60 13.99 2.34
N LEU A 34 -2.48 13.26 2.30
CA LEU A 34 -1.31 13.68 1.52
C LEU A 34 -1.63 13.62 0.02
N ALA A 35 -2.31 12.56 -0.42
CA ALA A 35 -2.75 12.44 -1.80
C ALA A 35 -3.78 13.53 -2.15
N GLU A 36 -4.75 13.81 -1.27
CA GLU A 36 -5.73 14.89 -1.44
C GLU A 36 -5.07 16.28 -1.44
N LEU A 37 -4.17 16.55 -0.50
CA LEU A 37 -3.39 17.79 -0.41
C LEU A 37 -2.50 18.00 -1.65
N ILE A 38 -1.89 16.93 -2.17
CA ILE A 38 -1.13 16.99 -3.43
C ILE A 38 -2.08 17.31 -4.58
N ASN A 39 -3.23 16.63 -4.67
CA ASN A 39 -4.22 16.86 -5.73
C ASN A 39 -4.69 18.32 -5.74
N GLU A 40 -4.97 18.90 -4.56
CA GLU A 40 -5.30 20.32 -4.40
C GLU A 40 -4.13 21.23 -4.80
N ARG A 41 -2.92 20.93 -4.31
CA ARG A 41 -1.71 21.74 -4.57
C ARG A 41 -1.33 21.80 -6.06
N ILE A 42 -1.50 20.70 -6.79
CA ILE A 42 -1.15 20.62 -8.22
C ILE A 42 -2.37 20.86 -9.13
N GLY A 43 -3.54 21.13 -8.55
CA GLY A 43 -4.79 21.31 -9.30
C GLY A 43 -5.26 20.06 -10.04
N TYR A 44 -4.85 18.87 -9.59
CA TYR A 44 -5.24 17.61 -10.20
C TYR A 44 -6.63 17.18 -9.75
N LYS A 45 -7.52 16.94 -10.72
CA LYS A 45 -8.86 16.41 -10.50
C LYS A 45 -8.94 15.02 -11.12
N PRO A 46 -8.83 13.93 -10.34
CA PRO A 46 -8.93 12.59 -10.88
C PRO A 46 -10.30 12.41 -11.52
N HIS A 47 -10.31 12.21 -12.84
CA HIS A 47 -11.54 11.85 -13.54
C HIS A 47 -11.63 10.32 -13.52
N PRO A 48 -12.75 9.73 -13.05
CA PRO A 48 -12.96 8.31 -13.19
C PRO A 48 -12.95 7.99 -14.68
N LYS A 49 -11.95 7.24 -15.14
CA LYS A 49 -11.88 6.84 -16.55
C LYS A 49 -13.16 6.03 -16.83
N PRO A 50 -14.02 6.46 -17.76
CA PRO A 50 -15.11 5.60 -18.19
C PRO A 50 -14.47 4.32 -18.73
N ALA A 51 -15.04 3.16 -18.38
CA ALA A 51 -14.58 1.87 -18.86
C ALA A 51 -14.83 1.77 -20.38
N THR A 52 -13.98 2.42 -21.17
CA THR A 52 -13.99 2.32 -22.62
C THR A 52 -13.30 1.01 -22.98
N LEU A 53 -14.09 0.04 -23.42
CA LEU A 53 -13.62 -1.14 -24.14
C LEU A 53 -12.67 -0.71 -25.29
N PRO A 54 -11.69 -1.54 -25.68
CA PRO A 54 -10.65 -1.11 -26.62
C PRO A 54 -11.24 -1.05 -28.05
N THR A 55 -11.71 0.11 -28.48
CA THR A 55 -12.06 0.38 -29.89
C THR A 55 -10.94 1.16 -30.60
N LEU A 56 -9.67 0.91 -30.25
CA LEU A 56 -8.53 1.60 -30.85
C LEU A 56 -8.17 1.09 -32.27
N PHE A 57 -8.74 -0.03 -32.73
CA PHE A 57 -8.46 -0.63 -34.04
C PHE A 57 -9.67 -0.61 -35.01
N GLY A 58 -10.56 0.38 -34.89
CA GLY A 58 -11.91 0.30 -35.48
C GLY A 58 -12.20 1.03 -36.80
N SER A 59 -11.28 1.76 -37.45
CA SER A 59 -11.66 2.49 -38.68
C SER A 59 -10.52 2.79 -39.67
N LEU A 60 -9.62 1.85 -39.94
CA LEU A 60 -8.75 1.95 -41.12
C LEU A 60 -9.39 1.19 -42.29
N GLN A 61 -10.16 1.89 -43.12
CA GLN A 61 -10.55 1.41 -44.45
C GLN A 61 -9.43 1.78 -45.44
N PHE A 62 -8.92 0.78 -46.17
CA PHE A 62 -8.16 0.97 -47.41
C PHE A 62 -9.11 1.11 -48.59
#